data_AF-A0A1I6RXS5-F1
#
_entry.id   AF-A0A1I6RXS5-F1
#
_cell.length_a   1.000
_cell.length_b   1.000
_cell.length_c   1.000
_cell.angle_alpha   90.00
_cell.angle_beta   90.00
_cell.angle_gamma   90.00
#
_symmetry.space_group_name_H-M   'P 1'
#
loop_
_entity.id
_entity.type
_entity.pdbx_description
1 polymer ?
#
loop_
_entity_poly.entity_id
_entity_poly.type
_entity_poly.pdbx_seq_one_letter_code
_entity_poly.pdbx_strand_id
1 'polypeptide(L)'
;MVKICIRSKSCKNDHLLSDPVIARYLPHTLPMNLVNLQLMLNRYPIIYLKPDVGSLGYGIYRIDRIASNEFCLRKEGATIVKGPSGEIGQAVTRLCSKKPYLLQQGIESVTHKGLPFDVRVHVQRVNGSWLYGGSVGKLGRKKSIITNRHRGGLPISIQSLFSNHLKGDPHQQKILLNDIKNIAIRIARVMEKHFPRRPEYGLDIGIDKKQFWVYEVNTSPGIMVFAKLSDRGPIKRILSLRKKNLILR
;
A
#
# COMPACT_ATOMS: atom_id res chain seq x y z
N MET A 1 9.30 4.36 -23.09
CA MET A 1 8.11 3.78 -22.41
C MET A 1 8.41 3.18 -21.03
N VAL A 2 9.34 2.21 -20.86
CA VAL A 2 9.64 1.55 -19.56
C VAL A 2 10.02 2.52 -18.42
N LYS A 3 10.77 3.60 -18.70
CA LYS A 3 11.17 4.61 -17.69
C LYS A 3 10.00 5.39 -17.07
N ILE A 4 8.88 5.55 -17.77
CA ILE A 4 7.70 6.27 -17.27
C ILE A 4 6.84 5.32 -16.41
N CYS A 5 6.60 4.11 -16.94
CA CYS A 5 5.78 3.09 -16.27
C CYS A 5 6.27 2.73 -14.87
N ILE A 6 7.59 2.64 -14.65
CA ILE A 6 8.14 2.21 -13.36
C ILE A 6 7.79 3.14 -12.17
N ARG A 7 7.56 4.42 -12.47
CA ARG A 7 7.16 5.43 -11.47
C ARG A 7 5.64 5.55 -11.34
N SER A 8 4.89 5.18 -12.37
CA SER A 8 3.42 5.23 -12.42
C SER A 8 2.81 4.12 -11.56
N LYS A 9 1.90 4.48 -10.65
CA LYS A 9 1.15 3.51 -9.86
C LYS A 9 0.15 2.77 -10.73
N SER A 10 -0.51 3.47 -11.66
CA SER A 10 -1.46 2.89 -12.61
C SER A 10 -0.78 1.81 -13.44
N CYS A 11 0.34 2.14 -14.09
CA CYS A 11 1.01 1.18 -14.97
C CYS A 11 1.42 -0.10 -14.23
N LYS A 12 1.93 0.02 -13.00
CA LYS A 12 2.25 -1.14 -12.16
C LYS A 12 0.99 -1.91 -11.77
N ASN A 13 -0.08 -1.22 -11.40
CA ASN A 13 -1.36 -1.84 -11.07
C ASN A 13 -1.92 -2.64 -12.27
N ASP A 14 -1.84 -2.08 -13.48
CA ASP A 14 -2.33 -2.71 -14.71
C ASP A 14 -1.56 -4.01 -15.02
N HIS A 15 -0.24 -4.01 -14.83
CA HIS A 15 0.56 -5.25 -14.94
C HIS A 15 0.13 -6.30 -13.92
N LEU A 16 -0.17 -5.91 -12.68
CA LEU A 16 -0.60 -6.84 -11.65
C LEU A 16 -2.02 -7.37 -11.88
N LEU A 17 -2.90 -6.57 -12.48
CA LEU A 17 -4.26 -6.99 -12.86
C LEU A 17 -4.27 -8.09 -13.93
N SER A 18 -3.20 -8.21 -14.73
CA SER A 18 -3.07 -9.29 -15.71
C SER A 18 -2.93 -10.68 -15.10
N ASP A 19 -2.59 -10.77 -13.80
CA ASP A 19 -2.54 -12.04 -13.07
C ASP A 19 -3.82 -12.21 -12.23
N PRO A 20 -4.68 -13.21 -12.54
CA PRO A 20 -5.99 -13.35 -11.89
C PRO A 20 -5.92 -13.69 -10.41
N VAL A 21 -4.80 -14.28 -9.94
CA VAL A 21 -4.61 -14.56 -8.51
C VAL A 21 -4.23 -13.28 -7.78
N ILE A 22 -3.33 -12.48 -8.35
CA ILE A 22 -2.94 -11.18 -7.75
C ILE A 22 -4.10 -10.20 -7.75
N ALA A 23 -4.88 -10.13 -8.84
CA ALA A 23 -5.97 -9.17 -9.02
C ALA A 23 -6.98 -9.17 -7.86
N ARG A 24 -7.22 -10.33 -7.24
CA ARG A 24 -8.11 -10.49 -6.07
C ARG A 24 -7.65 -9.74 -4.82
N TYR A 25 -6.36 -9.45 -4.72
CA TYR A 25 -5.73 -8.75 -3.60
C TYR A 25 -5.45 -7.28 -3.91
N LEU A 26 -5.86 -6.76 -5.08
CA LEU A 26 -5.69 -5.35 -5.42
C LEU A 26 -6.96 -4.56 -5.09
N PRO A 27 -6.89 -3.44 -4.37
CA PRO A 27 -8.03 -2.57 -4.20
C PRO A 27 -8.51 -2.05 -5.56
N HIS A 28 -9.84 -1.90 -5.73
CA HIS A 28 -10.37 -1.33 -6.96
C HIS A 28 -9.79 0.07 -7.18
N THR A 29 -9.15 0.27 -8.33
CA THR A 29 -8.41 1.50 -8.65
C THR A 29 -8.82 1.96 -10.04
N LEU A 30 -9.16 3.24 -10.17
CA LEU A 30 -9.55 3.87 -11.43
C LEU A 30 -8.76 5.18 -11.63
N PRO A 31 -8.49 5.60 -12.87
CA PRO A 31 -8.00 6.94 -13.12
C PRO A 31 -9.03 7.97 -12.65
N MET A 32 -8.57 9.07 -12.06
CA MET A 32 -9.45 10.14 -11.64
C MET A 32 -10.03 10.82 -12.88
N ASN A 33 -11.37 10.82 -12.95
CA ASN A 33 -12.21 11.75 -13.70
C ASN A 33 -13.56 11.84 -12.95
N LEU A 34 -14.45 12.75 -13.34
CA LEU A 34 -15.72 12.95 -12.62
C LEU A 34 -16.65 11.74 -12.69
N VAL A 35 -16.68 11.02 -13.82
CA VAL A 35 -17.49 9.80 -13.99
C VAL A 35 -17.01 8.71 -13.03
N ASN A 36 -15.71 8.42 -13.03
CA ASN A 36 -15.08 7.45 -12.14
C ASN A 36 -15.20 7.87 -10.68
N LEU A 37 -15.12 9.17 -10.37
CA LEU A 37 -15.34 9.68 -9.02
C LEU A 37 -16.75 9.35 -8.54
N GLN A 38 -17.78 9.63 -9.34
CA GLN A 38 -19.16 9.32 -8.98
C GLN A 38 -19.36 7.80 -8.80
N LEU A 39 -18.82 6.98 -9.71
CA LEU A 39 -18.85 5.52 -9.59
C LEU A 39 -18.22 5.03 -8.28
N MET A 40 -17.04 5.57 -7.93
CA MET A 40 -16.34 5.20 -6.69
C MET A 40 -17.09 5.69 -5.45
N LEU A 41 -17.63 6.91 -5.46
CA LEU A 41 -18.42 7.50 -4.37
C LEU A 41 -19.67 6.68 -4.07
N ASN A 42 -20.34 6.15 -5.10
CA ASN A 42 -21.51 5.29 -4.96
C ASN A 42 -21.16 3.90 -4.42
N ARG A 43 -19.98 3.38 -4.76
CA ARG A 43 -19.61 1.99 -4.44
C ARG A 43 -18.89 1.81 -3.10
N TYR A 44 -18.04 2.74 -2.69
CA TYR A 44 -17.17 2.56 -1.53
C TYR A 44 -17.41 3.60 -0.44
N PRO A 45 -17.32 3.20 0.85
CA PRO A 45 -17.44 4.13 1.97
C PRO A 45 -16.16 4.98 2.17
N ILE A 46 -15.00 4.48 1.72
CA ILE A 46 -13.72 5.17 1.83
C ILE A 46 -13.04 5.12 0.47
N ILE A 47 -12.53 6.26 0.00
CA ILE A 47 -11.77 6.38 -1.25
C ILE A 47 -10.52 7.20 -0.98
N TYR A 48 -9.39 6.74 -1.50
CA TYR A 48 -8.15 7.49 -1.52
C TYR A 48 -7.91 8.09 -2.90
N LEU A 49 -7.58 9.39 -2.94
CA LEU A 49 -7.04 10.05 -4.12
C LEU A 49 -5.53 10.08 -3.98
N LYS A 50 -4.82 9.50 -4.95
CA LYS A 50 -3.37 9.39 -4.93
C LYS A 50 -2.79 9.92 -6.24
N PRO A 51 -1.72 10.73 -6.23
CA PRO A 51 -1.00 11.04 -7.46
C PRO A 51 -0.47 9.76 -8.09
N ASP A 52 -0.63 9.62 -9.40
CA ASP A 52 -0.12 8.44 -10.12
C ASP A 52 1.40 8.32 -9.91
N VAL A 53 2.11 9.41 -10.18
CA VAL A 53 3.54 9.56 -9.85
C VAL A 53 3.69 10.39 -8.58
N GLY A 54 4.33 9.80 -7.57
CA GLY A 54 4.57 10.45 -6.28
C GLY A 54 5.13 9.47 -5.27
N SER A 55 5.62 10.00 -4.15
CA SER A 55 6.27 9.24 -3.07
C SER A 55 5.87 9.79 -1.70
N LEU A 56 6.16 9.02 -0.65
CA LEU A 56 6.08 9.45 0.76
C LEU A 56 4.67 9.89 1.23
N GLY A 57 3.63 9.52 0.48
CA GLY A 57 2.24 9.87 0.79
C GLY A 57 1.89 11.33 0.51
N TYR A 58 2.76 12.11 -0.15
CA TYR A 58 2.45 13.49 -0.50
C TYR A 58 1.33 13.57 -1.54
N GLY A 59 0.42 14.51 -1.32
CA GLY A 59 -0.71 14.75 -2.20
C GLY A 59 -1.80 13.67 -2.12
N ILE A 60 -1.79 12.81 -1.10
CA ILE A 60 -2.88 11.86 -0.85
C ILE A 60 -4.03 12.57 -0.13
N TYR A 61 -5.24 12.38 -0.65
CA TYR A 61 -6.49 12.79 -0.02
C TYR A 61 -7.32 11.55 0.29
N ARG A 62 -8.23 11.68 1.25
CA ARG A 62 -9.21 10.64 1.61
C ARG A 62 -10.60 11.23 1.55
N ILE A 63 -11.53 10.52 0.94
CA ILE A 63 -12.95 10.83 0.98
C ILE A 63 -13.62 9.76 1.84
N ASP A 64 -14.35 10.20 2.86
CA ASP A 64 -15.21 9.36 3.69
C ASP A 64 -16.66 9.62 3.33
N ARG A 65 -17.46 8.58 3.09
CA ARG A 65 -18.92 8.68 3.09
C ARG A 65 -19.39 8.77 4.54
N ILE A 66 -20.14 9.82 4.85
CA ILE A 66 -20.67 10.09 6.20
C ILE A 66 -22.20 9.96 6.25
N ALA A 67 -22.90 10.09 5.11
CA ALA A 67 -24.30 9.72 4.94
C ALA A 67 -24.59 9.34 3.47
N SER A 68 -25.84 8.98 3.13
CA SER A 68 -26.26 8.45 1.81
C SER A 68 -25.73 9.26 0.61
N ASN A 69 -25.71 10.59 0.72
CA ASN A 69 -25.10 11.49 -0.26
C ASN A 69 -24.33 12.62 0.44
N GLU A 70 -23.62 12.29 1.51
CA GLU A 70 -22.81 13.26 2.24
C GLU A 70 -21.42 12.67 2.45
N PHE A 71 -20.41 13.46 2.13
CA PHE A 71 -19.02 13.02 2.09
C PHE A 71 -18.11 14.05 2.75
N CYS A 72 -16.95 13.58 3.19
CA CYS A 72 -15.92 14.40 3.81
C CYS A 72 -14.59 14.17 3.10
N LEU A 73 -14.09 15.18 2.39
CA LEU A 73 -12.75 15.18 1.81
C LEU A 73 -11.75 15.67 2.85
N ARG A 74 -10.71 14.88 3.09
CA ARG A 74 -9.67 15.14 4.09
C ARG A 74 -8.28 15.10 3.49
N LYS A 75 -7.37 15.89 4.06
CA LYS A 75 -5.93 15.84 3.83
C LYS A 75 -5.22 15.91 5.17
N GLU A 76 -4.33 14.96 5.43
CA GLU A 76 -3.55 14.89 6.67
C GLU A 76 -4.39 14.89 7.96
N GLY A 77 -5.64 14.43 7.88
CA GLY A 77 -6.61 14.42 8.99
C GLY A 77 -7.48 15.67 9.09
N ALA A 78 -7.11 16.76 8.41
CA ALA A 78 -7.92 17.98 8.33
C ALA A 78 -9.01 17.84 7.25
N THR A 79 -10.21 18.32 7.57
CA THR A 79 -11.32 18.44 6.61
C THR A 79 -11.03 19.58 5.64
N ILE A 80 -11.17 19.31 4.34
CA ILE A 80 -11.08 20.32 3.27
C ILE A 80 -12.47 20.77 2.87
N VAL A 81 -13.35 19.81 2.59
CA VAL A 81 -14.74 20.04 2.23
C VAL A 81 -15.59 18.92 2.82
N LYS A 82 -16.80 19.28 3.24
CA LYS A 82 -17.84 18.36 3.66
C LYS A 82 -19.11 18.75 2.93
N GLY A 83 -19.72 17.83 2.21
CA GLY A 83 -20.88 18.13 1.37
C GLY A 83 -21.28 16.96 0.46
N PRO A 84 -22.28 17.16 -0.42
CA PRO A 84 -22.72 16.18 -1.38
C PRO A 84 -21.69 15.88 -2.47
N SER A 85 -21.93 14.84 -3.26
CA SER A 85 -20.98 14.39 -4.30
C SER A 85 -20.56 15.50 -5.27
N GLY A 86 -21.47 16.42 -5.60
CA GLY A 86 -21.19 17.58 -6.45
C GLY A 86 -20.12 18.51 -5.88
N GLU A 87 -20.20 18.86 -4.59
CA GLU A 87 -19.20 19.71 -3.92
C GLU A 87 -17.85 19.00 -3.80
N ILE A 88 -17.86 17.69 -3.51
CA ILE A 88 -16.65 16.87 -3.55
C ILE A 88 -16.03 16.89 -4.94
N GLY A 89 -16.84 16.72 -6.00
CA GLY A 89 -16.38 16.76 -7.38
C GLY A 89 -15.71 18.07 -7.75
N GLN A 90 -16.30 19.20 -7.36
CA GLN A 90 -15.71 20.53 -7.58
C GLN A 90 -14.39 20.71 -6.83
N ALA A 91 -14.30 20.27 -5.57
CA ALA A 91 -13.07 20.34 -4.79
C ALA A 91 -11.98 19.44 -5.38
N VAL A 92 -12.31 18.20 -5.72
CA VAL A 92 -11.38 17.22 -6.29
C VAL A 92 -10.85 17.69 -7.64
N THR A 93 -11.70 18.26 -8.51
CA THR A 93 -11.30 18.81 -9.81
C THR A 93 -10.25 19.92 -9.65
N ARG A 94 -10.48 20.85 -8.71
CA ARG A 94 -9.51 21.92 -8.40
C ARG A 94 -8.19 21.37 -7.89
N LEU A 95 -8.22 20.38 -7.01
CA LEU A 95 -7.03 19.78 -6.39
C LEU A 95 -6.21 18.91 -7.35
N CYS A 96 -6.86 18.23 -8.29
CA CYS A 96 -6.24 17.24 -9.18
C CYS A 96 -5.91 17.78 -10.57
N SER A 97 -6.21 19.05 -10.87
CA SER A 97 -6.08 19.65 -12.21
C SER A 97 -4.66 19.62 -12.81
N LYS A 98 -3.62 19.67 -11.97
CA LYS A 98 -2.23 19.84 -12.42
C LYS A 98 -1.50 18.55 -12.80
N LYS A 99 -2.01 17.38 -12.41
CA LYS A 99 -1.33 16.09 -12.66
C LYS A 99 -2.29 14.91 -12.55
N PRO A 100 -1.98 13.75 -13.17
CA PRO A 100 -2.81 12.56 -13.06
C PRO A 100 -2.96 12.06 -11.61
N TYR A 101 -4.19 11.75 -11.25
CA TYR A 101 -4.58 11.16 -9.98
C TYR A 101 -5.30 9.83 -10.20
N LEU A 102 -5.25 8.97 -9.19
CA LEU A 102 -5.96 7.70 -9.12
C LEU A 102 -6.95 7.75 -7.96
N LEU A 103 -8.14 7.19 -8.20
CA LEU A 103 -9.14 6.87 -7.19
C LEU A 103 -8.93 5.41 -6.78
N GLN A 104 -8.66 5.16 -5.51
CA GLN A 104 -8.45 3.82 -5.00
C GLN A 104 -9.41 3.53 -3.84
N GLN A 105 -10.02 2.35 -3.85
CA GLN A 105 -10.82 1.83 -2.74
C GLN A 105 -10.02 1.91 -1.43
N GLY A 106 -10.63 2.52 -0.41
CA GLY A 106 -10.09 2.52 0.94
C GLY A 106 -10.34 1.18 1.62
N ILE A 107 -9.30 0.66 2.27
CA ILE A 107 -9.33 -0.58 3.04
C ILE A 107 -9.26 -0.22 4.52
N GLU A 108 -10.13 -0.84 5.32
CA GLU A 108 -10.19 -0.62 6.77
C GLU A 108 -9.12 -1.41 7.52
N SER A 109 -7.86 -1.08 7.27
CA SER A 109 -6.72 -1.65 8.02
C SER A 109 -6.53 -0.94 9.34
N VAL A 110 -7.40 -1.28 10.29
CA VAL A 110 -7.40 -0.76 11.65
C VAL A 110 -7.29 -1.87 12.67
N THR A 111 -6.48 -1.64 13.69
CA THR A 111 -6.33 -2.54 14.84
C THR A 111 -7.61 -2.56 15.68
N HIS A 112 -7.73 -3.50 16.62
CA HIS A 112 -8.86 -3.53 17.56
C HIS A 112 -9.00 -2.27 18.43
N LYS A 113 -7.94 -1.45 18.56
CA LYS A 113 -7.97 -0.14 19.26
C LYS A 113 -8.24 1.04 18.32
N GLY A 114 -8.61 0.77 17.06
CA GLY A 114 -8.89 1.79 16.03
C GLY A 114 -7.65 2.50 15.49
N LEU A 115 -6.45 1.98 15.74
CA LEU A 115 -5.23 2.53 15.15
C LEU A 115 -5.07 2.03 13.71
N PRO A 116 -4.87 2.89 12.71
CA PRO A 116 -4.62 2.45 11.35
C PRO A 116 -3.23 1.79 11.27
N PHE A 117 -3.08 0.79 10.40
CA PHE A 117 -1.79 0.15 10.16
C PHE A 117 -1.65 -0.30 8.71
N ASP A 118 -0.41 -0.55 8.31
CA ASP A 118 -0.12 -1.33 7.10
C ASP A 118 1.15 -2.18 7.32
N VAL A 119 1.38 -3.17 6.47
CA VAL A 119 2.54 -4.06 6.50
C VAL A 119 3.43 -3.77 5.30
N ARG A 120 4.69 -3.41 5.56
CA ARG A 120 5.73 -3.37 4.53
C ARG A 120 6.38 -4.74 4.41
N VAL A 121 6.32 -5.35 3.23
CA VAL A 121 7.04 -6.59 2.87
C VAL A 121 8.19 -6.25 1.91
N HIS A 122 9.35 -6.89 2.11
CA HIS A 122 10.52 -6.75 1.24
C HIS A 122 10.88 -8.10 0.62
N VAL A 123 11.02 -8.13 -0.70
CA VAL A 123 11.40 -9.32 -1.47
C VAL A 123 12.59 -9.00 -2.37
N GLN A 124 13.49 -9.97 -2.54
CA GLN A 124 14.77 -9.80 -3.24
C GLN A 124 15.06 -11.00 -4.13
N ARG A 125 15.52 -10.75 -5.35
CA ARG A 125 16.01 -11.78 -6.25
C ARG A 125 17.47 -12.06 -5.94
N VAL A 126 17.84 -13.33 -5.72
CA VAL A 126 19.23 -13.79 -5.54
C VAL A 126 19.39 -15.09 -6.34
N ASN A 127 20.44 -15.21 -7.15
CA ASN A 127 20.70 -16.39 -8.00
C ASN A 127 19.46 -16.80 -8.82
N GLY A 128 18.79 -15.82 -9.45
CA GLY A 128 17.58 -16.07 -10.23
C GLY A 128 16.30 -16.28 -9.42
N SER A 129 16.38 -16.54 -8.11
CA SER A 129 15.24 -16.88 -7.26
C SER A 129 14.74 -15.70 -6.42
N TRP A 130 13.43 -15.47 -6.38
CA TRP A 130 12.79 -14.48 -5.52
C TRP A 130 12.62 -15.00 -4.10
N LEU A 131 13.18 -14.28 -3.14
CA LEU A 131 13.21 -14.63 -1.73
C LEU A 131 12.52 -13.57 -0.89
N TYR A 132 11.83 -14.02 0.15
CA TYR A 132 11.34 -13.15 1.21
C TYR A 132 12.51 -12.62 2.05
N GLY A 133 12.64 -11.29 2.10
CA GLY A 133 13.65 -10.57 2.88
C GLY A 133 13.19 -10.28 4.30
N GLY A 134 11.93 -9.83 4.47
CA GLY A 134 11.35 -9.52 5.77
C GLY A 134 10.08 -8.70 5.66
N SER A 135 9.37 -8.56 6.79
CA SER A 135 8.19 -7.70 6.89
C SER A 135 8.22 -6.88 8.17
N VAL A 136 7.53 -5.74 8.15
CA VAL A 136 7.40 -4.84 9.30
C VAL A 136 6.01 -4.23 9.29
N GLY A 137 5.34 -4.25 10.45
CA GLY A 137 4.12 -3.49 10.65
C GLY A 137 4.45 -2.01 10.85
N LYS A 138 3.65 -1.13 10.28
CA LYS A 138 3.72 0.33 10.53
C LYS A 138 2.41 0.73 11.19
N LEU A 139 2.46 0.97 12.49
CA LEU A 139 1.31 1.38 13.28
C LEU A 139 1.16 2.90 13.24
N GLY A 140 0.05 3.39 12.71
CA GLY A 140 -0.27 4.82 12.67
C GLY A 140 -0.83 5.34 13.99
N ARG A 141 -1.09 6.65 14.04
CA ARG A 141 -1.74 7.33 15.16
C ARG A 141 -3.25 7.42 14.94
N LYS A 142 -4.03 7.56 16.02
CA LYS A 142 -5.48 7.81 15.94
C LYS A 142 -5.76 9.00 15.01
N LYS A 143 -6.85 8.90 14.23
CA LYS A 143 -7.32 9.92 13.26
C LYS A 143 -6.39 10.21 12.07
N SER A 144 -5.26 9.52 11.92
CA SER A 144 -4.44 9.66 10.71
C SER A 144 -5.12 9.01 9.51
N ILE A 145 -5.17 9.72 8.38
CA ILE A 145 -5.69 9.17 7.12
C ILE A 145 -4.67 8.29 6.40
N ILE A 146 -3.38 8.39 6.74
CA ILE A 146 -2.28 7.60 6.15
C ILE A 146 -1.35 7.05 7.23
N THR A 147 -0.80 5.86 6.99
CA THR A 147 0.08 5.11 7.91
C THR A 147 1.57 5.33 7.61
N ASN A 148 1.89 6.26 6.69
CA ASN A 148 3.25 6.40 6.18
C ASN A 148 4.24 6.85 7.27
N ARG A 149 5.40 6.19 7.33
CA ARG A 149 6.46 6.42 8.33
C ARG A 149 6.94 7.87 8.37
N HIS A 150 7.01 8.55 7.23
CA HIS A 150 7.41 9.97 7.16
C HIS A 150 6.45 10.90 7.90
N ARG A 151 5.33 10.37 8.41
CA ARG A 151 4.32 11.08 9.20
C ARG A 151 3.99 10.40 10.53
N GLY A 152 4.96 9.67 11.10
CA GLY A 152 4.86 9.21 12.49
C GLY A 152 4.30 7.80 12.70
N GLY A 153 4.28 6.94 11.66
CA GLY A 153 4.01 5.52 11.84
C GLY A 153 5.13 4.82 12.64
N LEU A 154 4.77 4.13 13.72
CA LEU A 154 5.66 3.36 14.59
C LEU A 154 5.94 1.99 13.95
N PRO A 155 7.20 1.69 13.58
CA PRO A 155 7.57 0.36 13.10
C PRO A 155 7.49 -0.65 14.26
N ILE A 156 6.75 -1.74 14.05
CA ILE A 156 6.63 -2.85 14.99
C ILE A 156 6.87 -4.18 14.29
N SER A 157 7.34 -5.19 15.02
CA SER A 157 7.52 -6.52 14.43
C SER A 157 6.18 -7.06 13.91
N ILE A 158 6.23 -7.88 12.86
CA ILE A 158 5.00 -8.46 12.30
C ILE A 158 4.28 -9.34 13.33
N GLN A 159 5.05 -10.03 14.18
CA GLN A 159 4.53 -10.81 15.30
C GLN A 159 3.78 -9.92 16.29
N SER A 160 4.38 -8.79 16.70
CA SER A 160 3.71 -7.84 17.62
C SER A 160 2.46 -7.23 17.01
N LEU A 161 2.48 -6.88 15.71
CA LEU A 161 1.27 -6.42 15.02
C LEU A 161 0.16 -7.48 15.12
N PHE A 162 0.48 -8.73 14.80
CA PHE A 162 -0.52 -9.79 14.75
C PHE A 162 -1.03 -10.15 16.15
N SER A 163 -0.13 -10.47 17.08
CA SER A 163 -0.49 -10.90 18.44
C SER A 163 -1.14 -9.78 19.26
N ASN A 164 -0.54 -8.59 19.25
CA ASN A 164 -0.92 -7.54 20.19
C ASN A 164 -1.96 -6.58 19.64
N HIS A 165 -2.08 -6.46 18.31
CA HIS A 165 -2.93 -5.44 17.69
C HIS A 165 -4.05 -6.00 16.82
N LEU A 166 -3.90 -7.17 16.20
CA LEU A 166 -4.97 -7.81 15.43
C LEU A 166 -5.74 -8.85 16.25
N LYS A 167 -5.13 -9.42 17.30
CA LYS A 167 -5.76 -10.40 18.22
C LYS A 167 -6.34 -11.64 17.52
N GLY A 168 -5.70 -12.09 16.44
CA GLY A 168 -6.10 -13.32 15.75
C GLY A 168 -5.55 -14.58 16.42
N ASP A 169 -6.08 -15.75 16.04
CA ASP A 169 -5.50 -17.04 16.41
C ASP A 169 -4.06 -17.20 15.84
N PRO A 170 -3.06 -17.67 16.60
CA PRO A 170 -1.68 -17.79 16.12
C PRO A 170 -1.52 -18.66 14.88
N HIS A 171 -2.32 -19.71 14.72
CA HIS A 171 -2.27 -20.57 13.55
C HIS A 171 -2.81 -19.85 12.30
N GLN A 172 -3.94 -19.16 12.41
CA GLN A 172 -4.48 -18.30 11.35
C GLN A 172 -3.50 -17.17 10.96
N GLN A 173 -2.83 -16.56 11.94
CA GLN A 173 -1.81 -15.54 11.70
C GLN A 173 -0.62 -16.08 10.90
N LYS A 174 -0.20 -17.33 11.17
CA LYS A 174 0.87 -18.01 10.44
C LYS A 174 0.46 -18.27 8.99
N ILE A 175 -0.78 -18.73 8.76
CA ILE A 175 -1.34 -18.93 7.42
C ILE A 175 -1.36 -17.60 6.66
N LEU A 176 -1.93 -16.55 7.25
CA LEU A 176 -1.99 -15.22 6.65
C LEU A 176 -0.60 -14.69 6.25
N LEU A 177 0.41 -14.85 7.12
CA LEU A 177 1.77 -14.44 6.81
C LEU A 177 2.36 -15.24 5.64
N ASN A 178 2.06 -16.53 5.53
CA ASN A 178 2.51 -17.36 4.42
C ASN A 178 1.82 -16.97 3.12
N ASP A 179 0.52 -16.67 3.13
CA ASP A 179 -0.21 -16.18 1.96
C ASP A 179 0.36 -14.84 1.47
N ILE A 180 0.61 -13.91 2.39
CA ILE A 180 1.27 -12.63 2.09
C ILE A 180 2.65 -12.86 1.44
N LYS A 181 3.46 -13.80 1.95
CA LYS A 181 4.77 -14.12 1.35
C LYS A 181 4.63 -14.69 -0.06
N ASN A 182 3.71 -15.63 -0.25
CA ASN A 182 3.47 -16.29 -1.53
C ASN A 182 3.00 -15.28 -2.59
N ILE A 183 2.04 -14.41 -2.24
CA ILE A 183 1.59 -13.34 -3.13
C ILE A 183 2.69 -12.31 -3.38
N ALA A 184 3.49 -11.94 -2.37
CA ALA A 184 4.60 -11.01 -2.57
C ALA A 184 5.65 -11.54 -3.56
N ILE A 185 5.98 -12.84 -3.49
CA ILE A 185 6.89 -13.49 -4.44
C ILE A 185 6.26 -13.57 -5.84
N ARG A 186 4.97 -13.91 -5.94
CA ARG A 186 4.24 -13.94 -7.22
C ARG A 186 4.21 -12.55 -7.88
N ILE A 187 3.94 -11.51 -7.10
CA ILE A 187 4.00 -10.11 -7.55
C ILE A 187 5.40 -9.77 -8.06
N ALA A 188 6.46 -10.16 -7.35
CA ALA A 188 7.82 -9.90 -7.79
C ALA A 188 8.14 -10.54 -9.16
N ARG A 189 7.65 -11.75 -9.42
CA ARG A 189 7.77 -12.44 -10.71
C ARG A 189 7.00 -11.73 -11.83
N VAL A 190 5.79 -11.24 -11.57
CA VAL A 190 5.04 -10.44 -12.56
C VAL A 190 5.78 -9.13 -12.85
N MET A 191 6.20 -8.42 -11.81
CA MET A 191 6.92 -7.17 -11.93
C MET A 191 8.26 -7.33 -12.65
N GLU A 192 8.97 -8.43 -12.44
CA GLU A 192 10.21 -8.77 -13.13
C GLU A 192 10.06 -8.82 -14.65
N LYS A 193 8.94 -9.35 -15.19
CA LYS A 193 8.70 -9.38 -16.64
C LYS A 193 8.71 -7.98 -17.25
N HIS A 194 8.28 -6.97 -16.50
CA HIS A 194 8.19 -5.58 -16.95
C HIS A 194 9.38 -4.71 -16.51
N PHE A 195 10.03 -5.08 -15.40
CA PHE A 195 11.15 -4.34 -14.81
C PHE A 195 12.32 -5.29 -14.45
N PRO A 196 12.94 -5.97 -15.43
CA PRO A 196 13.89 -7.07 -15.19
C PRO A 196 15.19 -6.65 -14.48
N ARG A 197 15.53 -5.36 -14.52
CA ARG A 197 16.73 -4.81 -13.87
C ARG A 197 16.56 -4.49 -12.38
N ARG A 198 15.39 -4.78 -11.79
CA ARG A 198 15.09 -4.50 -10.38
C ARG A 198 15.36 -5.75 -9.54
N PRO A 199 16.36 -5.71 -8.64
CA PRO A 199 16.71 -6.88 -7.83
C PRO A 199 15.83 -7.01 -6.57
N GLU A 200 14.97 -6.04 -6.29
CA GLU A 200 14.16 -6.01 -5.08
C GLU A 200 12.89 -5.18 -5.26
N TYR A 201 11.86 -5.55 -4.49
CA TYR A 201 10.60 -4.83 -4.41
C TYR A 201 10.14 -4.70 -2.96
N GLY A 202 9.47 -3.58 -2.66
CA GLY A 202 8.81 -3.36 -1.39
C GLY A 202 7.30 -3.23 -1.60
N LEU A 203 6.52 -4.10 -0.95
CA LEU A 203 5.07 -4.09 -1.05
C LEU A 203 4.49 -3.44 0.20
N ASP A 204 3.55 -2.51 0.06
CA ASP A 204 2.72 -2.03 1.17
C ASP A 204 1.37 -2.73 1.13
N ILE A 205 1.00 -3.32 2.25
CA ILE A 205 -0.14 -4.23 2.37
C ILE A 205 -1.06 -3.78 3.49
N GLY A 206 -2.34 -3.64 3.18
CA GLY A 206 -3.42 -3.55 4.16
C GLY A 206 -3.94 -4.91 4.56
N ILE A 207 -4.56 -5.00 5.73
CA ILE A 207 -5.32 -6.17 6.17
C ILE A 207 -6.64 -5.65 6.74
N ASP A 208 -7.77 -6.06 6.19
CA ASP A 208 -9.09 -5.79 6.76
C ASP A 208 -9.63 -7.03 7.50
N LYS A 209 -10.92 -7.04 7.83
CA LYS A 209 -11.56 -8.17 8.54
C LYS A 209 -11.67 -9.46 7.71
N LYS A 210 -11.51 -9.39 6.39
CA LYS A 210 -11.74 -10.49 5.45
C LYS A 210 -10.44 -11.01 4.84
N GLN A 211 -9.57 -10.11 4.39
CA GLN A 211 -8.35 -10.47 3.67
C GLN A 211 -7.28 -9.36 3.73
N PHE A 212 -6.12 -9.65 3.15
CA PHE A 212 -5.10 -8.64 2.89
C PHE A 212 -5.26 -8.02 1.49
N TRP A 213 -4.69 -6.83 1.34
CA TRP A 213 -4.78 -6.03 0.13
C TRP A 213 -3.42 -5.40 -0.18
N VAL A 214 -2.95 -5.48 -1.41
CA VAL A 214 -1.69 -4.86 -1.83
C VAL A 214 -1.98 -3.45 -2.35
N TYR A 215 -1.57 -2.44 -1.57
CA TYR A 215 -1.80 -1.04 -1.92
C TYR A 215 -0.87 -0.55 -3.01
N GLU A 216 0.40 -0.93 -2.94
CA GLU A 216 1.43 -0.48 -3.87
C GLU A 216 2.64 -1.41 -3.89
N VAL A 217 3.33 -1.41 -5.04
CA VAL A 217 4.64 -2.05 -5.22
C VAL A 217 5.69 -0.98 -5.52
N ASN A 218 6.70 -0.92 -4.67
CA ASN A 218 7.83 0.00 -4.75
C ASN A 218 9.02 -0.68 -5.43
N THR A 219 9.52 -0.09 -6.52
CA THR A 219 10.65 -0.61 -7.33
C THR A 219 12.03 -0.10 -6.90
N SER A 220 12.06 0.83 -5.94
CA SER A 220 13.28 1.26 -5.23
C SER A 220 12.96 1.33 -3.72
N PRO A 221 12.73 0.19 -3.07
CA PRO A 221 12.29 0.16 -1.68
C PRO A 221 13.38 0.59 -0.70
N GLY A 222 13.08 1.60 0.13
CA GLY A 222 13.90 1.96 1.28
C GLY A 222 13.80 0.91 2.40
N ILE A 223 14.92 0.62 3.06
CA ILE A 223 15.00 -0.42 4.12
C ILE A 223 15.07 0.14 5.53
N MET A 224 15.11 1.47 5.67
CA MET A 224 15.27 2.12 6.98
C MET A 224 14.17 1.71 7.96
N VAL A 225 12.98 1.33 7.49
CA VAL A 225 11.84 0.90 8.34
C VAL A 225 12.17 -0.36 9.12
N PHE A 226 12.92 -1.28 8.54
CA PHE A 226 13.39 -2.49 9.22
C PHE A 226 14.49 -2.17 10.24
N ALA A 227 15.32 -1.16 9.99
CA ALA A 227 16.40 -0.77 10.91
C ALA A 227 15.88 -0.18 12.23
N LYS A 228 14.62 0.27 12.28
CA LYS A 228 13.97 0.82 13.47
C LYS A 228 13.32 -0.24 14.36
N LEU A 229 13.30 -1.50 13.94
CA LEU A 229 12.81 -2.59 14.78
C LEU A 229 13.83 -2.90 15.88
N SER A 230 13.32 -3.24 17.07
CA SER A 230 14.12 -3.84 18.13
C SER A 230 14.70 -5.18 17.68
N ASP A 231 13.89 -6.02 17.03
CA ASP A 231 14.36 -7.20 16.32
C ASP A 231 15.11 -6.80 15.03
N ARG A 232 16.42 -7.04 15.03
CA ARG A 232 17.32 -6.76 13.90
C ARG A 232 17.34 -7.86 12.84
N GLY A 233 16.64 -8.98 13.04
CA GLY A 233 16.58 -10.11 12.11
C GLY A 233 16.22 -9.72 10.67
N PRO A 234 15.08 -9.01 10.44
CA PRO A 234 14.68 -8.60 9.09
C PRO A 234 15.71 -7.74 8.36
N ILE A 235 16.26 -6.72 9.03
CA ILE A 235 17.26 -5.83 8.41
C ILE A 235 18.57 -6.57 8.11
N LYS A 236 19.04 -7.45 9.01
CA LYS A 236 20.24 -8.28 8.80
C LYS A 236 20.04 -9.20 7.59
N ARG A 237 18.89 -9.85 7.46
CA ARG A 237 18.56 -10.71 6.32
C ARG A 237 18.54 -9.91 5.02
N ILE A 238 17.87 -8.76 4.98
CA ILE A 238 17.80 -7.92 3.77
C ILE A 238 19.19 -7.50 3.30
N LEU A 239 20.04 -7.05 4.23
CA LEU A 239 21.42 -6.65 3.91
C LEU A 239 22.27 -7.84 3.45
N SER A 240 22.13 -9.01 4.08
CA SER A 240 22.80 -10.25 3.63
C SER A 240 22.43 -10.62 2.20
N LEU A 241 21.13 -10.56 1.85
CA LEU A 241 20.66 -10.83 0.49
C LEU A 241 21.18 -9.78 -0.52
N ARG A 242 21.28 -8.49 -0.13
CA ARG A 242 21.89 -7.45 -0.98
C ARG A 242 23.37 -7.72 -1.26
N LYS A 243 24.13 -8.16 -0.25
CA LYS A 243 25.54 -8.52 -0.43
C LYS A 243 25.71 -9.64 -1.46
N LYS A 244 24.87 -10.69 -1.39
CA LYS A 244 24.89 -11.79 -2.37
C LYS A 244 24.67 -11.31 -3.81
N ASN A 245 23.83 -10.30 -4.01
CA ASN A 245 23.60 -9.71 -5.33
C ASN A 245 24.74 -8.83 -5.86
N LEU A 246 25.57 -8.28 -4.97
CA LEU A 246 26.73 -7.48 -5.38
C LEU A 246 27.90 -8.35 -5.82
N ILE A 247 28.00 -9.57 -5.30
CA ILE A 247 29.07 -10.54 -5.65
C ILE A 247 28.85 -11.15 -7.05
N LEU A 248 27.65 -11.01 -7.62
CA LEU A 248 27.24 -11.60 -8.89
C LEU A 248 27.18 -10.59 -10.05
N ARG A 249 27.70 -9.39 -9.83
CA ARG A 249 27.84 -8.31 -10.82
C ARG A 249 29.31 -8.03 -11.04
#